data_AF-A0A1H5W0K9-F1
#
_entry.id   AF-A0A1H5W0K9-F1
#
_cell.length_a   1.000
_cell.length_b   1.000
_cell.length_c   1.000
_cell.angle_alpha   90.00
_cell.angle_beta   90.00
_cell.angle_gamma   90.00
#
_symmetry.space_group_name_H-M   'P 1'
#
loop_
_entity.id
_entity.type
_entity.pdbx_description
1 polymer ?
#
loop_
_entity_poly.entity_id
_entity_poly.type
_entity_poly.pdbx_seq_one_letter_code
_entity_poly.pdbx_strand_id
1 'polypeptide(L)'
;MKKSAQIKEIQLRLPDDIKIVDETDFEFNEDEFLSILCWLKYFNCHYEQNKKNELPDIKFPIISKRLRLDFGLYTVKSNSEPFKGFYNIYLSNNIKNLVGRKTLNNFILQWNL
;
A
#
# COMPACT_ATOMS: atom_id res chain seq x y z
N MET A 1 3.36 14.35 -15.24
CA MET A 1 3.43 14.69 -13.80
C MET A 1 4.58 13.89 -13.19
N LYS A 2 5.43 14.46 -12.32
CA LYS A 2 6.51 13.69 -11.67
C LYS A 2 5.95 12.78 -10.58
N LYS A 3 6.55 11.61 -10.34
CA LYS A 3 6.18 10.69 -9.26
C LYS A 3 6.04 11.37 -7.90
N SER A 4 6.96 12.26 -7.56
CA SER A 4 6.91 13.00 -6.28
C SER A 4 5.65 13.87 -6.13
N ALA A 5 5.11 14.42 -7.22
CA ALA A 5 3.83 15.13 -7.20
C ALA A 5 2.66 14.15 -7.09
N GLN A 6 2.71 13.03 -7.79
CA GLN A 6 1.70 11.97 -7.70
C GLN A 6 1.60 11.39 -6.28
N ILE A 7 2.73 11.14 -5.61
CA ILE A 7 2.76 10.66 -4.22
C ILE A 7 2.15 11.68 -3.26
N LYS A 8 2.41 12.99 -3.45
CA LYS A 8 1.75 14.04 -2.65
C LYS A 8 0.23 14.03 -2.86
N GLU A 9 -0.22 13.92 -4.10
CA GLU A 9 -1.64 13.82 -4.43
C GLU A 9 -2.31 12.58 -3.82
N ILE A 10 -1.62 11.44 -3.85
CA ILE A 10 -2.07 10.20 -3.20
C ILE A 10 -2.21 10.41 -1.69
N GLN A 11 -1.19 10.98 -1.05
CA GLN A 11 -1.20 11.22 0.40
C GLN A 11 -2.32 12.18 0.83
N LEU A 12 -2.64 13.20 0.03
CA LEU A 12 -3.73 14.15 0.30
C LEU A 12 -5.12 13.51 0.27
N ARG A 13 -5.27 12.33 -0.35
CA ARG A 13 -6.55 11.62 -0.48
C ARG A 13 -6.71 10.51 0.57
N LEU A 14 -5.68 10.23 1.35
CA LEU A 14 -5.73 9.26 2.43
C LEU A 14 -6.19 9.91 3.74
N PRO A 15 -6.75 9.13 4.68
CA PRO A 15 -6.99 9.62 6.05
C PRO A 15 -5.69 10.10 6.70
N ASP A 16 -5.78 11.12 7.56
CA ASP A 16 -4.61 11.80 8.15
C ASP A 16 -3.64 10.87 8.89
N ASP A 17 -4.17 9.78 9.47
CA ASP A 17 -3.42 8.81 10.24
C ASP A 17 -2.89 7.63 9.42
N ILE A 18 -3.15 7.61 8.11
CA ILE A 18 -2.60 6.65 7.16
C ILE A 18 -1.49 7.31 6.32
N LYS A 19 -0.34 6.64 6.22
CA LYS A 19 0.78 7.06 5.37
C LYS A 19 0.91 6.17 4.15
N ILE A 20 1.15 6.80 3.01
CA ILE A 20 1.60 6.08 1.81
C ILE A 20 3.12 5.90 1.89
N VAL A 21 3.56 4.66 1.69
CA VAL A 21 4.98 4.31 1.60
C VAL A 21 5.25 3.84 0.18
N ASP A 22 6.14 4.53 -0.52
CA ASP A 22 6.54 4.17 -1.88
C ASP A 22 7.86 3.40 -1.85
N GLU A 23 7.79 2.12 -2.21
CA GLU A 23 8.93 1.20 -2.24
C GLU A 23 9.45 0.98 -3.67
N THR A 24 8.88 1.69 -4.65
CA THR A 24 9.19 1.47 -6.06
C THR A 24 10.31 2.42 -6.51
N ASP A 25 11.12 2.00 -7.48
CA ASP A 25 12.27 2.73 -8.02
C ASP A 25 12.00 3.34 -9.41
N PHE A 26 10.75 3.32 -9.88
CA PHE A 26 10.35 3.80 -11.20
C PHE A 26 9.27 4.90 -11.15
N GLU A 27 9.14 5.66 -12.24
CA GLU A 27 8.06 6.62 -12.43
C GLU A 27 6.73 5.92 -12.79
N PHE A 28 5.62 6.41 -12.25
CA PHE A 28 4.29 5.95 -12.60
C PHE A 28 3.86 6.57 -13.93
N ASN A 29 3.29 5.76 -14.81
CA ASN A 29 2.56 6.32 -15.94
C ASN A 29 1.18 6.85 -15.48
N GLU A 30 0.48 7.52 -16.40
CA GLU A 30 -0.80 8.15 -16.09
C GLU A 30 -1.89 7.13 -15.72
N ASP A 31 -1.94 5.99 -16.42
CA ASP A 31 -2.91 4.93 -16.17
C ASP A 31 -2.70 4.26 -14.80
N GLU A 32 -1.44 4.02 -14.43
CA GLU A 32 -1.04 3.51 -13.12
C GLU A 32 -1.46 4.47 -12.03
N PHE A 33 -1.19 5.77 -12.22
CA PHE A 33 -1.59 6.79 -11.26
C PHE A 33 -3.12 6.86 -11.10
N LEU A 34 -3.87 6.88 -12.20
CA LEU A 34 -5.33 6.89 -12.17
C LEU A 34 -5.89 5.65 -11.46
N SER A 35 -5.32 4.48 -11.75
CA SER A 35 -5.69 3.21 -11.12
C SER A 35 -5.44 3.20 -9.62
N ILE A 36 -4.32 3.78 -9.15
CA ILE A 36 -4.07 3.98 -7.72
C ILE A 36 -5.22 4.81 -7.11
N LEU A 37 -5.57 5.95 -7.71
CA LEU A 37 -6.64 6.82 -7.18
C LEU A 37 -7.99 6.10 -7.08
N CYS A 38 -8.34 5.24 -8.05
CA CYS A 38 -9.54 4.42 -7.99
C CYS A 38 -9.53 3.47 -6.77
N TRP A 39 -8.39 2.82 -6.50
CA TRP A 39 -8.25 1.93 -5.35
C TRP A 39 -8.24 2.68 -4.02
N LEU A 40 -7.73 3.91 -3.97
CA LEU A 40 -7.83 4.75 -2.78
C LEU A 40 -9.28 5.11 -2.45
N LYS A 41 -10.12 5.34 -3.46
CA LYS A 41 -11.56 5.55 -3.24
C LYS A 41 -12.21 4.33 -2.58
N TYR A 42 -11.88 3.13 -3.04
CA TYR A 42 -12.33 1.88 -2.41
C TYR A 42 -11.82 1.77 -0.96
N PHE A 43 -10.53 2.00 -0.74
CA PHE A 43 -9.93 1.97 0.59
C PHE A 43 -10.59 2.96 1.55
N ASN A 44 -10.82 4.20 1.12
CA ASN A 44 -11.45 5.22 1.96
C ASN A 44 -12.87 4.84 2.38
N CYS A 45 -13.65 4.26 1.46
CA CYS A 45 -14.99 3.77 1.78
C CYS A 45 -14.95 2.65 2.83
N HIS A 46 -14.03 1.70 2.68
CA HIS A 46 -13.78 0.68 3.71
C HIS A 46 -13.35 1.32 5.05
N TYR A 47 -12.43 2.28 5.01
CA TYR A 47 -11.90 2.95 6.20
C TYR A 47 -12.96 3.77 6.95
N GLU A 48 -13.90 4.39 6.25
CA GLU A 48 -15.01 5.12 6.85
C GLU A 48 -15.89 4.21 7.71
N GLN A 49 -16.16 3.00 7.23
CA GLN A 49 -17.04 2.03 7.87
C GLN A 49 -16.33 1.23 8.98
N ASN A 50 -15.13 0.72 8.67
CA ASN A 50 -14.46 -0.30 9.48
C ASN A 50 -13.22 0.23 10.21
N LYS A 51 -12.78 1.44 9.88
CA LYS A 51 -11.54 2.05 10.39
C LYS A 51 -10.36 1.10 10.24
N LYS A 52 -9.83 0.59 11.35
CA LYS A 52 -8.70 -0.35 11.40
C LYS A 52 -9.07 -1.68 12.07
N ASN A 53 -10.34 -1.89 12.33
CA ASN A 53 -10.82 -3.09 13.00
C ASN A 53 -10.82 -4.29 12.04
N GLU A 54 -10.95 -4.02 10.74
CA GLU A 54 -11.01 -5.04 9.69
C GLU A 54 -10.16 -4.64 8.49
N LEU A 55 -9.60 -5.63 7.79
CA LEU A 55 -8.92 -5.43 6.52
C LEU A 55 -9.95 -5.38 5.38
N PRO A 56 -9.69 -4.62 4.29
CA PRO A 56 -10.53 -4.69 3.10
C PRO A 56 -10.50 -6.09 2.49
N ASP A 57 -11.59 -6.46 1.81
CA ASP A 57 -11.70 -7.74 1.09
C ASP A 57 -10.54 -7.92 0.10
N ILE A 58 -10.17 -6.84 -0.59
CA ILE A 58 -9.05 -6.82 -1.54
C ILE A 58 -7.84 -6.19 -0.86
N LYS A 59 -6.91 -7.01 -0.40
CA LYS A 59 -5.71 -6.58 0.32
C LYS A 59 -4.55 -6.13 -0.57
N PHE A 60 -4.43 -6.72 -1.76
CA PHE A 60 -3.29 -6.49 -2.66
C PHE A 60 -3.76 -6.15 -4.09
N PRO A 61 -4.42 -5.00 -4.30
CA PRO A 61 -4.88 -4.64 -5.63
C PRO A 61 -3.71 -4.45 -6.60
N ILE A 62 -3.79 -5.15 -7.74
CA ILE A 62 -2.80 -5.05 -8.82
C ILE A 62 -3.10 -3.80 -9.64
N ILE A 63 -2.11 -2.92 -9.76
CA ILE A 63 -2.22 -1.66 -10.53
C ILE A 63 -1.76 -1.88 -11.96
N SER A 64 -0.65 -2.59 -12.14
CA SER A 64 -0.10 -2.93 -13.46
C SER A 64 0.70 -4.21 -13.39
N LYS A 65 1.39 -4.60 -14.47
CA LYS A 65 2.33 -5.74 -14.46
C LYS A 65 3.50 -5.56 -13.48
N ARG A 66 3.84 -4.33 -13.10
CA ARG A 66 4.96 -4.02 -12.22
C ARG A 66 4.57 -3.47 -10.86
N LEU A 67 3.38 -2.88 -10.72
CA LEU A 67 2.96 -2.13 -9.54
C LEU A 67 1.73 -2.75 -8.87
N ARG A 68 1.71 -2.74 -7.54
CA ARG A 68 0.53 -3.02 -6.72
C ARG A 68 0.42 -2.04 -5.56
N LEU A 69 -0.79 -1.96 -5.03
CA LEU A 69 -1.06 -1.43 -3.69
C LEU A 69 -1.09 -2.56 -2.67
N ASP A 70 -0.73 -2.22 -1.43
CA ASP A 70 -0.74 -3.15 -0.31
C ASP A 70 -1.47 -2.51 0.88
N PHE A 71 -2.66 -3.05 1.17
CA PHE A 71 -3.45 -2.74 2.35
C PHE A 71 -3.28 -3.81 3.43
N GLY A 72 -2.40 -4.81 3.27
CA GLY A 72 -2.31 -5.97 4.15
C GLY A 72 -1.90 -5.66 5.59
N LEU A 73 -1.25 -4.51 5.81
CA LEU A 73 -0.68 -4.13 7.11
C LEU A 73 -1.22 -2.80 7.66
N TYR A 74 -2.18 -2.14 7.00
CA TYR A 74 -2.60 -0.79 7.41
C TYR A 74 -3.32 -0.76 8.78
N THR A 75 -3.74 -1.92 9.31
CA THR A 75 -4.37 -2.03 10.64
C THR A 75 -3.35 -2.11 11.77
N VAL A 76 -2.06 -2.26 11.46
CA VAL A 76 -0.97 -2.39 12.42
C VAL A 76 -0.02 -1.20 12.26
N LYS A 77 0.45 -0.65 13.38
CA LYS A 77 1.49 0.39 13.34
C LYS A 77 2.82 -0.21 12.92
N SER A 78 3.53 0.46 12.02
CA SER A 78 4.89 0.06 11.67
C SER A 78 5.81 0.16 12.88
N ASN A 79 6.66 -0.84 13.06
CA ASN A 79 7.74 -0.83 14.05
C ASN A 79 9.08 -0.37 13.44
N SER A 80 9.12 -0.18 12.12
CA SER A 80 10.33 0.10 11.35
C SER A 80 10.41 1.58 10.96
N GLU A 81 11.61 2.15 11.10
CA GLU A 81 11.93 3.49 10.60
C GLU A 81 11.90 3.54 9.06
N PRO A 82 11.56 4.69 8.44
CA PRO A 82 11.25 6.00 9.04
C PRO A 82 9.77 6.17 9.44
N PHE A 83 8.93 5.16 9.21
CA PHE A 83 7.48 5.25 9.39
C PHE A 83 7.01 4.63 10.71
N LYS A 84 7.90 4.55 11.71
CA LYS A 84 7.60 3.93 12.99
C LYS A 84 6.44 4.65 13.68
N GLY A 85 5.46 3.89 14.17
CA GLY A 85 4.27 4.39 14.84
C GLY A 85 3.12 4.83 13.90
N PHE A 86 3.32 4.83 12.58
CA PHE A 86 2.29 5.14 11.59
C PHE A 86 1.59 3.86 11.08
N TYR A 87 0.36 4.03 10.64
CA TYR A 87 -0.36 3.02 9.86
C TYR A 87 -0.09 3.24 8.38
N ASN A 88 0.30 2.20 7.67
CA ASN A 88 0.86 2.36 6.33
C ASN A 88 0.09 1.58 5.28
N ILE A 89 -0.01 2.19 4.09
CA ILE A 89 -0.32 1.54 2.83
C ILE A 89 0.94 1.60 1.98
N TYR A 90 1.23 0.54 1.24
CA TYR A 90 2.46 0.47 0.44
C TYR A 90 2.16 0.47 -1.05
N LEU A 91 2.98 1.19 -1.81
CA LEU A 91 3.14 1.04 -3.25
C LEU A 91 4.39 0.21 -3.46
N SER A 92 4.21 -1.01 -3.94
CA SER A 92 5.29 -1.96 -4.05
C SER A 92 5.34 -2.55 -5.44
N ASN A 93 6.52 -3.07 -5.79
CA ASN A 93 6.62 -3.94 -6.95
C ASN A 93 5.72 -5.16 -6.76
N ASN A 94 5.11 -5.64 -7.85
CA ASN A 94 4.55 -6.97 -7.84
C ASN A 94 5.67 -7.94 -7.46
N ILE A 95 5.50 -8.67 -6.35
CA ILE A 95 6.47 -9.68 -5.95
C ILE A 95 6.56 -10.68 -7.11
N LYS A 96 7.65 -10.61 -7.89
CA LYS A 96 8.05 -11.70 -8.78
C LYS A 96 8.02 -12.96 -7.91
N ASN A 97 7.33 -14.00 -8.35
CA ASN A 97 7.28 -15.27 -7.63
C ASN A 97 8.69 -15.74 -7.28
N LEU A 98 9.16 -15.38 -6.08
CA LEU A 98 10.25 -16.06 -5.41
C LEU A 98 9.64 -17.39 -4.99
N VAL A 99 10.10 -18.42 -5.66
CA VAL A 99 9.71 -19.82 -5.55
C VAL A 99 9.46 -20.21 -4.09
N GLY A 100 8.19 -20.39 -3.70
CA GLY A 100 7.81 -20.80 -2.35
C GLY A 100 6.41 -20.30 -1.95
N ARG A 101 5.56 -21.18 -1.42
CA ARG A 101 4.21 -20.82 -0.95
C ARG A 101 4.29 -19.70 0.10
N LYS A 102 3.51 -18.64 -0.08
CA LYS A 102 3.50 -17.44 0.77
C LYS A 102 2.45 -17.61 1.88
N THR A 103 2.89 -17.89 3.09
CA THR A 103 2.06 -17.79 4.32
C THR A 103 2.36 -16.47 5.02
N LEU A 104 1.43 -16.00 5.88
CA LEU A 104 1.63 -14.83 6.75
C LEU A 104 2.94 -14.94 7.55
N ASN A 105 3.29 -16.15 8.00
CA ASN A 105 4.54 -16.42 8.71
C ASN A 105 5.79 -16.13 7.86
N ASN A 106 5.76 -16.38 6.55
CA ASN A 106 6.88 -16.05 5.68
C ASN A 106 7.04 -14.54 5.47
N PHE A 107 5.94 -13.79 5.53
CA PHE A 107 5.97 -12.32 5.52
C PHE A 107 6.58 -11.76 6.80
N ILE A 108 6.20 -12.28 7.97
CA ILE A 108 6.74 -11.84 9.26
C ILE A 108 8.25 -12.12 9.34
N LEU A 109 8.68 -13.32 8.91
CA LEU A 109 10.09 -13.71 8.91
C LEU A 109 10.96 -12.91 7.93
N GLN A 110 10.49 -12.61 6.72
CA GLN A 110 11.27 -11.82 5.76
C GLN A 110 11.46 -10.37 6.19
N TRP A 111 10.50 -9.82 6.94
CA TRP A 111 10.49 -8.43 7.34
C TRP A 111 10.97 -8.22 8.78
N ASN A 112 11.39 -9.28 9.47
CA ASN A 112 11.87 -9.27 10.85
C ASN A 112 10.86 -8.59 11.81
N LEU A 113 9.57 -8.85 11.56
CA LEU A 113 8.45 -8.34 12.37
C LEU A 113 8.13 -9.24 13.56
#